data_AF-A0A7S2HVT2-F1
#
_entry.id   AF-A0A7S2HVT2-F1
#
_cell.length_a   1.000
_cell.length_b   1.000
_cell.length_c   1.000
_cell.angle_alpha   90.00
_cell.angle_beta   90.00
_cell.angle_gamma   90.00
#
_symmetry.space_group_name_H-M   'P 1'
#
loop_
_entity.id
_entity.type
_entity.pdbx_description
1 polymer ?
#
loop_
_entity_poly.entity_id
_entity_poly.type
_entity_poly.pdbx_seq_one_letter_code
_entity_poly.pdbx_strand_id
1 'polypeptide(L)'
;CARLTVPPFAAAGRSNGRRGYCLHVGIDTSGQGLWRLERNGTTVLAQGRVAVPLASWHSLTLVMKGPQLTVTVDGELPTVVLDAGFVHGVTALHSGWGEAFVDNFKLRKR
;
A
#
# COMPACT_ATOMS: atom_id res chain seq x y z
N CYS A 1 2.72 -0.89 3.92
CA CYS A 1 4.19 -0.98 4.00
C CYS A 1 4.77 0.44 4.08
N ALA A 2 5.91 0.67 4.71
CA ALA A 2 6.68 1.91 4.62
C ALA A 2 8.11 1.54 4.23
N ARG A 3 8.79 2.38 3.46
CA ARG A 3 10.12 2.10 2.93
C ARG A 3 10.97 3.37 2.99
N LEU A 4 12.03 3.35 3.78
CA LEU A 4 12.90 4.51 4.01
C LEU A 4 14.23 4.46 3.20
N THR A 5 14.54 3.36 2.50
CA THR A 5 15.80 3.22 1.75
C THR A 5 15.68 2.44 0.42
N VAL A 6 16.44 2.86 -0.59
CA VAL A 6 16.52 2.24 -1.93
C VAL A 6 17.30 0.92 -1.81
N PRO A 7 16.89 -0.20 -2.46
CA PRO A 7 17.53 -1.48 -2.20
C PRO A 7 18.86 -1.56 -2.96
N PRO A 8 19.87 -2.23 -2.40
CA PRO A 8 21.13 -2.44 -3.11
C PRO A 8 21.02 -3.40 -4.31
N PHE A 9 19.86 -4.02 -4.55
CA PHE A 9 19.60 -4.89 -5.69
C PHE A 9 18.23 -4.60 -6.33
N ALA A 10 18.12 -4.80 -7.65
CA ALA A 10 16.88 -4.68 -8.40
C ALA A 10 15.84 -5.64 -7.80
N ALA A 11 14.84 -5.08 -7.13
CA ALA A 11 13.90 -5.83 -6.30
C ALA A 11 12.78 -6.52 -7.11
N ALA A 12 13.14 -7.23 -8.19
CA ALA A 12 12.19 -7.93 -9.03
C ALA A 12 11.48 -9.11 -8.33
N GLY A 13 12.00 -9.58 -7.19
CA GLY A 13 11.47 -10.76 -6.48
C GLY A 13 10.54 -10.50 -5.29
N ARG A 14 10.27 -9.24 -4.90
CA ARG A 14 9.61 -8.93 -3.61
C ARG A 14 8.11 -9.27 -3.52
N SER A 15 7.47 -9.49 -4.65
CA SER A 15 6.02 -9.63 -4.77
C SER A 15 5.56 -10.95 -5.40
N ASN A 16 6.48 -11.76 -5.93
CA ASN A 16 6.15 -13.04 -6.52
C ASN A 16 5.48 -13.95 -5.46
N GLY A 17 4.24 -14.35 -5.74
CA GLY A 17 3.45 -15.25 -4.89
C GLY A 17 2.43 -14.56 -3.98
N ARG A 18 2.43 -13.22 -3.84
CA ARG A 18 1.35 -12.53 -3.12
C ARG A 18 0.07 -12.61 -3.95
N ARG A 19 -1.02 -13.05 -3.34
CA ARG A 19 -2.37 -13.04 -3.96
C ARG A 19 -3.27 -12.13 -3.15
N GLY A 20 -3.69 -11.03 -3.75
CA GLY A 20 -4.51 -10.01 -3.10
C GLY A 20 -4.15 -8.60 -3.51
N TYR A 21 -4.76 -7.64 -2.82
CA TYR A 21 -4.44 -6.22 -2.93
C TYR A 21 -3.50 -5.78 -1.83
N CYS A 22 -2.54 -4.92 -2.16
CA CYS A 22 -1.58 -4.36 -1.23
C CYS A 22 -1.53 -2.85 -1.37
N LEU A 23 -1.95 -2.14 -0.32
CA LEU A 23 -1.72 -0.71 -0.17
C LEU A 23 -0.44 -0.48 0.64
N HIS A 24 0.44 0.36 0.11
CA HIS A 24 1.68 0.71 0.79
C HIS A 24 2.14 2.13 0.53
N VAL A 25 2.94 2.65 1.47
CA VAL A 25 3.78 3.83 1.33
C VAL A 25 5.26 3.44 1.25
N GLY A 26 6.09 4.33 0.73
CA GLY A 26 7.51 4.09 0.58
C GLY A 26 8.16 5.12 -0.33
N ILE A 27 9.37 4.84 -0.79
CA ILE A 27 10.08 5.68 -1.76
C ILE A 27 10.08 5.07 -3.17
N ASP A 28 10.14 5.95 -4.18
CA ASP A 28 10.47 5.56 -5.55
C ASP A 28 11.99 5.41 -5.76
N THR A 29 12.38 5.20 -7.01
CA THR A 29 13.78 5.13 -7.46
C THR A 29 14.53 6.45 -7.32
N SER A 30 13.83 7.58 -7.19
CA SER A 30 14.40 8.92 -6.96
C SER A 30 14.42 9.32 -5.47
N GLY A 31 14.00 8.43 -4.57
CA GLY A 31 13.93 8.68 -3.13
C GLY A 31 12.71 9.49 -2.69
N GLN A 32 11.75 9.77 -3.58
CA GLN A 32 10.56 10.55 -3.26
C GLN A 32 9.48 9.67 -2.63
N GLY A 33 8.76 10.21 -1.65
CA GLY A 33 7.66 9.53 -0.98
C GLY A 33 6.47 9.28 -1.91
N LEU A 34 6.02 8.03 -1.95
CA LEU A 34 4.86 7.59 -2.73
C LEU A 34 4.02 6.61 -1.94
N TRP A 35 2.76 6.52 -2.34
CA TRP A 35 1.87 5.43 -2.00
C TRP A 35 1.47 4.68 -3.26
N ARG A 36 1.15 3.40 -3.11
CA ARG A 36 0.73 2.54 -4.21
C ARG A 36 -0.23 1.46 -3.75
N LEU A 37 -1.26 1.26 -4.56
CA LEU A 37 -2.14 0.10 -4.53
C LEU A 37 -1.72 -0.87 -5.63
N GLU A 38 -1.40 -2.11 -5.25
CA GLU A 38 -1.01 -3.16 -6.19
C GLU A 38 -1.90 -4.39 -6.06
N ARG A 39 -2.08 -5.09 -7.18
CA ARG A 39 -2.64 -6.44 -7.24
C ARG A 39 -1.53 -7.44 -7.53
N ASN A 40 -1.50 -8.54 -6.77
CA ASN A 40 -0.47 -9.57 -6.83
C ASN A 40 0.97 -9.04 -6.65
N GLY A 41 1.09 -7.85 -6.04
CA GLY A 41 2.34 -7.10 -5.86
C GLY A 41 3.11 -6.75 -7.15
N THR A 42 2.51 -6.93 -8.33
CA THR A 42 3.16 -6.64 -9.61
C THR A 42 2.34 -5.72 -10.49
N THR A 43 1.00 -5.81 -10.43
CA THR A 43 0.12 -4.93 -11.19
C THR A 43 -0.19 -3.69 -10.34
N VAL A 44 0.29 -2.52 -10.76
CA VAL A 44 -0.07 -1.25 -10.12
C VAL A 44 -1.49 -0.85 -10.54
N LEU A 45 -2.38 -0.68 -9.57
CA LEU A 45 -3.76 -0.26 -9.78
C LEU A 45 -3.94 1.26 -9.61
N ALA A 46 -3.23 1.83 -8.63
CA ALA A 46 -3.17 3.27 -8.41
C ALA A 46 -1.88 3.63 -7.66
N GLN A 47 -1.42 4.87 -7.82
CA GLN A 47 -0.31 5.43 -7.07
C GLN A 47 -0.43 6.95 -6.96
N GLY A 48 0.25 7.52 -5.97
CA GLY A 48 0.35 8.96 -5.78
C GLY A 48 1.55 9.32 -4.92
N ARG A 49 1.81 10.62 -4.79
CA ARG A 49 2.85 11.13 -3.90
C ARG A 49 2.34 11.19 -2.47
N VAL A 50 3.26 11.05 -1.52
CA VAL A 50 2.99 11.30 -0.09
C VAL A 50 3.55 12.68 0.22
N ALA A 51 2.69 13.60 0.68
CA ALA A 51 3.09 14.97 1.01
C ALA A 51 3.87 15.03 2.34
N VAL A 52 3.56 14.13 3.27
CA VAL A 52 4.19 14.04 4.58
C VAL A 52 5.52 13.27 4.46
N PRO A 53 6.60 13.68 5.16
CA PRO A 53 7.84 12.92 5.18
C PRO A 53 7.64 11.48 5.70
N LEU A 54 8.21 10.49 5.00
CA LEU A 54 8.01 9.07 5.29
C LEU A 54 8.44 8.61 6.70
N ALA A 55 9.33 9.35 7.36
CA ALA A 55 9.76 9.10 8.74
C ALA A 55 8.78 9.71 9.76
N SER A 56 7.48 9.68 9.44
CA SER A 56 6.39 10.19 10.28
C SER A 56 5.27 9.17 10.36
N TRP A 57 4.29 9.40 11.23
CA TRP A 57 3.06 8.60 11.23
C TRP A 57 2.24 8.89 9.98
N HIS A 58 1.82 7.81 9.31
CA HIS A 58 0.93 7.86 8.15
C HIS A 58 -0.36 7.10 8.43
N SER A 59 -1.47 7.63 7.94
CA SER A 59 -2.76 6.94 8.02
C SER A 59 -3.07 6.28 6.68
N LEU A 60 -3.40 4.99 6.70
CA LEU A 60 -3.73 4.22 5.49
C LEU A 60 -5.12 3.62 5.65
N THR A 61 -6.00 3.89 4.69
CA THR A 61 -7.32 3.29 4.61
C THR A 61 -7.51 2.65 3.24
N LEU A 62 -7.89 1.37 3.24
CA LEU A 62 -8.36 0.65 2.06
C LEU A 62 -9.77 0.13 2.34
N VAL A 63 -10.75 0.64 1.59
CA VAL A 63 -12.14 0.17 1.63
C VAL A 63 -12.42 -0.65 0.40
N MET A 64 -13.02 -1.83 0.58
CA MET A 64 -13.46 -2.69 -0.51
C MET A 64 -14.97 -2.84 -0.46
N LYS A 65 -15.66 -2.50 -1.56
CA LYS A 65 -17.11 -2.68 -1.74
C LYS A 65 -17.38 -3.31 -3.10
N GLY A 66 -17.54 -4.63 -3.12
CA GLY A 66 -17.56 -5.38 -4.37
C GLY A 66 -16.27 -5.11 -5.18
N PRO A 67 -16.36 -4.71 -6.45
CA PRO A 67 -15.18 -4.39 -7.27
C PRO A 67 -14.58 -3.00 -6.97
N GLN A 68 -15.24 -2.17 -6.17
CA GLN A 68 -14.75 -0.81 -5.88
C GLN A 68 -13.74 -0.83 -4.73
N LEU A 69 -12.52 -0.41 -5.04
CA LEU A 69 -11.44 -0.19 -4.09
C LEU A 69 -11.29 1.32 -3.87
N THR A 70 -11.38 1.77 -2.62
CA THR A 70 -11.19 3.18 -2.24
C THR A 70 -9.97 3.28 -1.33
N VAL A 71 -8.98 4.05 -1.78
CA VAL A 71 -7.73 4.30 -1.07
C VAL A 71 -7.72 5.72 -0.54
N THR A 72 -7.38 5.86 0.74
CA THR A 72 -7.08 7.15 1.37
C THR A 72 -5.75 7.03 2.10
N VAL A 73 -4.85 7.98 1.86
CA VAL A 73 -3.54 8.08 2.50
C VAL A 73 -3.45 9.46 3.13
N ASP A 74 -3.10 9.52 4.41
CA ASP A 74 -2.92 10.78 5.18
C ASP A 74 -4.14 11.73 5.17
N GLY A 75 -5.34 11.18 5.02
CA GLY A 75 -6.59 11.96 4.98
C GLY A 75 -6.81 12.72 3.66
N GLU A 76 -5.94 12.53 2.66
CA GLU A 76 -6.09 13.13 1.33
C GLU A 76 -7.33 12.63 0.59
N LEU A 77 -7.68 13.34 -0.49
CA LEU A 77 -8.83 12.98 -1.32
C LEU A 77 -8.78 11.50 -1.75
N PRO A 78 -9.87 10.73 -1.58
CA PRO A 78 -9.86 9.31 -1.89
C PRO A 78 -9.61 9.04 -3.38
N THR A 79 -8.76 8.05 -3.66
CA THR A 79 -8.61 7.47 -5.00
C THR A 79 -9.49 6.24 -5.12
N VAL A 80 -10.29 6.17 -6.18
CA VAL A 80 -11.20 5.05 -6.44
C VAL A 80 -10.73 4.28 -7.66
N VAL A 81 -10.62 2.95 -7.52
CA VAL A 81 -10.28 2.03 -8.61
C VAL A 81 -11.32 0.91 -8.66
N LEU A 82 -11.61 0.41 -9.87
CA LEU A 82 -12.43 -0.78 -10.08
C LEU A 82 -11.53 -1.98 -10.39
N ASP A 83 -11.51 -2.98 -9.52
CA ASP A 83 -10.83 -4.26 -9.75
C ASP A 83 -11.58 -5.39 -9.00
N ALA A 84 -11.91 -6.46 -9.72
CA ALA A 84 -12.66 -7.61 -9.20
C ALA A 84 -11.78 -8.86 -9.03
N GLY A 85 -10.46 -8.74 -9.10
CA GLY A 85 -9.53 -9.86 -9.07
C GLY A 85 -9.52 -10.65 -7.76
N PHE A 86 -9.87 -10.00 -6.64
CA PHE A 86 -10.04 -10.64 -5.33
C PHE A 86 -11.28 -10.12 -4.61
N VAL A 87 -12.19 -11.02 -4.24
CA VAL A 87 -13.45 -10.69 -3.54
C VAL A 87 -13.51 -11.21 -2.11
N HIS A 88 -12.51 -12.01 -1.70
CA HIS A 88 -12.34 -12.54 -0.35
C HIS A 88 -10.86 -12.72 -0.04
N GLY A 89 -10.51 -12.79 1.24
CA GLY A 89 -9.15 -13.00 1.69
C GLY A 89 -8.96 -12.64 3.16
N VAL A 90 -7.71 -12.74 3.60
CA VAL A 90 -7.27 -12.28 4.91
C VAL A 90 -6.80 -10.84 4.84
N THR A 91 -6.89 -10.11 5.95
CA THR A 91 -6.22 -8.82 6.11
C THR A 91 -4.87 -9.06 6.77
N ALA A 92 -3.83 -8.43 6.24
CA ALA A 92 -2.49 -8.54 6.78
C ALA A 92 -1.80 -7.18 6.82
N LEU A 93 -0.87 -7.04 7.76
CA LEU A 93 0.08 -5.94 7.84
C LEU A 93 1.48 -6.48 7.57
N HIS A 94 2.31 -5.66 6.93
CA HIS A 94 3.67 -6.02 6.56
C HIS A 94 4.54 -4.77 6.43
N SER A 95 5.74 -4.83 6.99
CA SER A 95 6.83 -3.89 6.71
C SER A 95 7.66 -4.41 5.55
N GLY A 96 8.18 -3.50 4.72
CA GLY A 96 9.08 -3.87 3.63
C GLY A 96 10.44 -4.31 4.18
N TRP A 97 11.45 -3.47 3.99
CA TRP A 97 12.76 -3.67 4.60
C TRP A 97 12.93 -2.62 5.69
N GLY A 98 13.19 -3.08 6.91
CA GLY A 98 13.31 -2.24 8.08
C GLY A 98 12.16 -2.39 9.07
N GLU A 99 12.34 -1.72 10.20
CA GLU A 99 11.35 -1.63 11.26
C GLU A 99 10.22 -0.67 10.85
N ALA A 100 8.99 -1.03 11.19
CA ALA A 100 7.85 -0.15 11.04
C ALA A 100 6.93 -0.34 12.25
N PHE A 101 6.47 0.77 12.81
CA PHE A 101 5.50 0.78 13.89
C PHE A 101 4.10 0.91 13.30
N VAL A 102 3.14 0.18 13.87
CA VAL A 102 1.74 0.25 13.46
C VAL A 102 0.90 0.51 14.71
N ASP A 103 -0.02 1.46 14.60
CA ASP A 103 -0.96 1.81 15.65
C ASP A 103 -2.37 2.03 15.06
N ASN A 104 -3.39 2.02 15.91
CA ASN A 104 -4.80 2.26 15.56
C ASN A 104 -5.34 1.34 14.45
N PHE A 105 -4.84 0.10 14.37
CA PHE A 105 -5.33 -0.88 13.39
C PHE A 105 -6.81 -1.21 13.63
N LYS A 106 -7.63 -1.00 12.60
CA LYS A 106 -9.07 -1.26 12.63
C LYS A 106 -9.46 -2.03 11.37
N LEU A 107 -10.16 -3.14 11.57
CA LEU A 107 -10.78 -3.92 10.50
C LEU A 107 -12.28 -3.99 10.75
N ARG A 108 -13.08 -3.64 9.75
CA ARG A 108 -14.54 -3.76 9.80
C ARG A 108 -15.05 -4.43 8.53
N LYS A 109 -15.65 -5.61 8.68
CA LYS A 109 -16.56 -6.12 7.66
C LYS A 109 -17.86 -5.31 7.73
N ARG A 110 -18.32 -4.82 6.59
CA ARG A 110 -19.69 -4.32 6.45
C ARG A 110 -20.57 -5.47 6.00
#